data_AF-A0A3L7T0B5-F1
#
_entry.id   AF-A0A3L7T0B5-F1
#
_cell.length_a   1.000
_cell.length_b   1.000
_cell.length_c   1.000
_cell.angle_alpha   90.00
_cell.angle_beta   90.00
_cell.angle_gamma   90.00
#
_symmetry.space_group_name_H-M   'P 1'
#
loop_
_entity.id
_entity.type
_entity.pdbx_description
1 polymer ?
#
loop_
_entity_poly.entity_id
_entity_poly.type
_entity_poly.pdbx_seq_one_letter_code
_entity_poly.pdbx_strand_id
1 'polypeptide(L)'
;MATPRCFVVSCAIASMAIHHAVFETAARAQTAAVTFDAGAEGWVGPSGSGGATTIPTTGGNPGANMRTIFNDFGITFSNSANAAFTGDYTTAASVKISIDIRVENLSFTGTQVSRPFLVELRDTTNPPAGYPWKSVWFLFGSVSLANSSAWRHFSVTFDPNSTTLPAGWGGYGAENAAGAPQLPAGVTFRDVLKGIDSMAFTTLQPGYFFGFTDHTMRIDNVSVTRVLPVIPADLNGDGAVNALDLAVLLSSWGACPPKGACAADLDGNGVIDARDLAALLSNWTV
;
A
#
# COMPACT_ATOMS: atom_id res chain seq x y z
N MET A 1 -42.28 32.72 68.24
CA MET A 1 -42.55 34.11 67.83
C MET A 1 -42.25 34.20 66.33
N ALA A 2 -43.04 34.97 65.60
CA ALA A 2 -43.27 34.95 64.15
C ALA A 2 -42.04 35.05 63.21
N THR A 3 -42.19 34.44 62.02
CA THR A 3 -41.56 34.78 60.71
C THR A 3 -41.94 36.21 60.24
N PRO A 4 -41.25 36.90 59.28
CA PRO A 4 -41.01 36.41 57.89
C PRO A 4 -39.80 36.94 57.04
N ARG A 5 -39.50 36.15 55.98
CA ARG A 5 -39.05 36.39 54.57
C ARG A 5 -38.33 37.70 54.11
N CYS A 6 -37.24 37.55 53.35
CA CYS A 6 -37.12 37.98 51.92
C CYS A 6 -35.89 37.40 51.17
N PHE A 7 -36.06 37.19 49.86
CA PHE A 7 -35.17 36.61 48.83
C PHE A 7 -33.96 37.51 48.45
N VAL A 8 -32.86 36.95 47.90
CA VAL A 8 -32.29 37.25 46.55
C VAL A 8 -31.22 36.21 46.18
N VAL A 9 -31.28 35.74 44.92
CA VAL A 9 -30.34 34.86 44.20
C VAL A 9 -29.27 35.69 43.47
N SER A 10 -28.00 35.25 43.45
CA SER A 10 -27.00 35.68 42.46
C SER A 10 -25.97 34.55 42.28
N CYS A 11 -26.06 33.73 41.24
CA CYS A 11 -25.46 33.89 39.90
C CYS A 11 -23.93 33.79 39.93
N ALA A 12 -23.41 32.56 39.85
CA ALA A 12 -22.00 32.27 39.59
C ALA A 12 -21.81 32.13 38.08
N ILE A 13 -20.99 33.01 37.50
CA ILE A 13 -20.53 32.93 36.10
C ILE A 13 -19.36 31.93 36.08
N ALA A 14 -19.61 30.71 35.60
CA ALA A 14 -18.54 29.79 35.24
C ALA A 14 -17.99 30.20 33.86
N SER A 15 -16.74 30.64 33.84
CA SER A 15 -16.00 30.89 32.60
C SER A 15 -15.72 29.56 31.91
N MET A 16 -16.38 29.32 30.78
CA MET A 16 -16.25 28.11 29.98
C MET A 16 -15.13 28.33 28.95
N ALA A 17 -13.98 27.71 29.18
CA ALA A 17 -12.89 27.69 28.21
C ALA A 17 -13.31 26.84 27.00
N ILE A 18 -13.55 27.51 25.87
CA ILE A 18 -13.84 26.88 24.57
C ILE A 18 -12.57 26.15 24.11
N HIS A 19 -12.58 24.83 24.24
CA HIS A 19 -11.60 23.98 23.58
C HIS A 19 -11.93 23.98 22.08
N HIS A 20 -11.13 24.68 21.28
CA HIS A 20 -11.15 24.48 19.83
C HIS A 20 -10.68 23.05 19.56
N ALA A 21 -11.60 22.19 19.13
CA ALA A 21 -11.25 20.89 18.59
C ALA A 21 -10.66 21.12 17.20
N VAL A 22 -9.34 21.13 17.10
CA VAL A 22 -8.66 21.03 15.80
C VAL A 22 -8.98 19.64 15.26
N PHE A 23 -9.78 19.55 14.21
CA PHE A 23 -10.03 18.30 13.51
C PHE A 23 -8.78 17.97 12.68
N GLU A 24 -8.01 17.00 13.14
CA GLU A 24 -7.08 16.27 12.27
C GLU A 24 -7.93 15.45 11.29
N THR A 25 -7.98 15.84 10.03
CA THR A 25 -8.37 14.94 8.95
C THR A 25 -7.39 13.76 8.99
N ALA A 26 -7.84 12.63 9.51
CA ALA A 26 -6.98 11.46 9.68
C ALA A 26 -6.62 10.89 8.30
N ALA A 27 -5.35 10.55 8.11
CA ALA A 27 -4.88 9.91 6.88
C ALA A 27 -5.69 8.63 6.60
N ARG A 28 -6.23 8.50 5.39
CA ARG A 28 -7.11 7.39 5.01
C ARG A 28 -6.29 6.25 4.40
N ALA A 29 -6.42 5.06 4.97
CA ALA A 29 -5.81 3.85 4.43
C ALA A 29 -6.80 3.13 3.49
N GLN A 30 -6.38 2.91 2.24
CA GLN A 30 -7.09 2.10 1.26
C GLN A 30 -6.35 0.77 1.09
N THR A 31 -7.01 -0.36 1.33
CA THR A 31 -6.40 -1.69 1.24
C THR A 31 -7.07 -2.51 0.16
N ALA A 32 -6.27 -3.06 -0.75
CA ALA A 32 -6.65 -4.16 -1.62
C ALA A 32 -5.98 -5.43 -1.14
N ALA A 33 -6.72 -6.53 -1.06
CA ALA A 33 -6.23 -7.82 -0.62
C ALA A 33 -6.76 -8.95 -1.50
N VAL A 34 -5.94 -9.98 -1.72
CA VAL A 34 -6.27 -11.20 -2.44
C VAL A 34 -5.97 -12.40 -1.53
N THR A 35 -7.03 -13.13 -1.17
CA THR A 35 -6.97 -14.41 -0.43
C THR A 35 -7.09 -15.63 -1.35
N PHE A 36 -7.26 -15.37 -2.65
CA PHE A 36 -7.49 -16.38 -3.69
C PHE A 36 -8.83 -17.15 -3.59
N ASP A 37 -9.71 -16.82 -2.63
CA ASP A 37 -11.03 -17.45 -2.50
C ASP A 37 -11.94 -17.15 -3.69
N ALA A 38 -11.71 -16.01 -4.35
CA ALA A 38 -12.38 -15.61 -5.59
C ALA A 38 -11.56 -15.96 -6.86
N GLY A 39 -10.58 -16.86 -6.74
CA GLY A 39 -9.70 -17.26 -7.84
C GLY A 39 -8.42 -16.43 -7.90
N ALA A 40 -7.85 -16.26 -9.10
CA ALA A 40 -6.50 -15.70 -9.25
C ALA A 40 -6.43 -14.18 -9.05
N GLU A 41 -7.53 -13.46 -9.30
CA GLU A 41 -7.63 -12.00 -9.12
C GLU A 41 -6.48 -11.21 -9.78
N GLY A 42 -6.04 -11.70 -10.95
CA GLY A 42 -4.96 -11.13 -11.77
C GLY A 42 -3.56 -11.66 -11.46
N TRP A 43 -3.38 -12.44 -10.39
CA TRP A 43 -2.10 -13.06 -10.07
C TRP A 43 -1.83 -14.26 -10.98
N VAL A 44 -0.59 -14.35 -11.43
CA VAL A 44 -0.09 -15.43 -12.29
C VAL A 44 1.17 -16.00 -11.63
N GLY A 45 1.21 -17.32 -11.44
CA GLY A 45 2.40 -18.03 -11.04
C GLY A 45 3.03 -18.84 -12.19
N PRO A 46 4.17 -19.51 -11.96
CA PRO A 46 4.87 -20.26 -12.99
C PRO A 46 4.04 -21.39 -13.59
N SER A 47 4.12 -21.58 -14.90
CA SER A 47 3.49 -22.70 -15.59
C SER A 47 4.29 -23.11 -16.83
N GLY A 48 4.25 -24.38 -17.21
CA GLY A 48 4.95 -24.93 -18.37
C GLY A 48 5.68 -26.23 -18.08
N SER A 49 6.80 -26.46 -18.77
CA SER A 49 7.56 -27.71 -18.66
C SER A 49 8.15 -27.98 -17.27
N GLY A 50 8.40 -26.93 -16.48
CA GLY A 50 8.90 -27.05 -15.11
C GLY A 50 7.83 -27.40 -14.08
N GLY A 51 6.54 -27.36 -14.45
CA GLY A 51 5.42 -27.60 -13.54
C GLY A 51 4.27 -26.60 -13.71
N ALA A 52 3.51 -26.37 -12.65
CA ALA A 52 2.36 -25.47 -12.72
C ALA A 52 1.98 -24.83 -11.37
N THR A 53 1.33 -23.68 -11.48
CA THR A 53 0.56 -23.05 -10.42
C THR A 53 -0.90 -23.47 -10.49
N THR A 54 -1.49 -23.73 -9.33
CA THR A 54 -2.91 -23.99 -9.14
C THR A 54 -3.45 -23.13 -8.01
N ILE A 55 -4.78 -23.06 -7.88
CA ILE A 55 -5.46 -22.36 -6.78
C ILE A 55 -6.29 -23.39 -6.01
N PRO A 56 -5.69 -24.13 -5.07
CA PRO A 56 -6.45 -25.01 -4.20
C PRO A 56 -7.41 -24.19 -3.35
N THR A 57 -8.67 -24.65 -3.22
CA THR A 57 -9.70 -24.01 -2.39
C THR A 57 -9.53 -24.21 -0.88
N THR A 58 -8.48 -24.96 -0.49
CA THR A 58 -8.17 -25.26 0.91
C THR A 58 -6.65 -25.26 1.14
N GLY A 59 -6.26 -25.14 2.41
CA GLY A 59 -4.86 -25.14 2.82
C GLY A 59 -4.20 -23.75 2.80
N GLY A 60 -4.99 -22.68 2.60
CA GLY A 60 -4.62 -21.28 2.80
C GLY A 60 -4.50 -20.88 4.27
N ASN A 61 -4.52 -19.58 4.52
CA ASN A 61 -4.38 -18.95 5.84
C ASN A 61 -5.48 -17.91 6.13
N PRO A 62 -6.77 -18.29 6.24
CA PRO A 62 -7.38 -19.59 5.90
C PRO A 62 -7.87 -19.62 4.44
N GLY A 63 -8.53 -20.71 4.03
CA GLY A 63 -9.25 -20.76 2.74
C GLY A 63 -8.40 -21.22 1.56
N ALA A 64 -8.61 -20.59 0.41
CA ALA A 64 -7.85 -20.84 -0.81
C ALA A 64 -6.41 -20.29 -0.72
N ASN A 65 -5.58 -20.60 -1.71
CA ASN A 65 -4.21 -20.10 -1.82
C ASN A 65 -3.73 -20.29 -3.25
N MET A 66 -2.67 -19.59 -3.64
CA MET A 66 -1.95 -19.88 -4.87
C MET A 66 -0.78 -20.82 -4.57
N ARG A 67 -0.86 -22.05 -5.08
CA ARG A 67 0.16 -23.09 -4.88
C ARG A 67 0.92 -23.36 -6.16
N THR A 68 2.24 -23.41 -6.07
CA THR A 68 3.14 -23.71 -7.18
C THR A 68 3.96 -24.95 -6.88
N ILE A 69 3.96 -25.92 -7.80
CA ILE A 69 4.99 -26.95 -7.90
C ILE A 69 5.75 -26.67 -9.19
N PHE A 70 7.00 -26.24 -9.09
CA PHE A 70 7.77 -25.83 -10.26
C PHE A 70 9.27 -26.05 -10.07
N ASN A 71 9.94 -26.54 -11.11
CA ASN A 71 11.38 -26.75 -11.14
C ASN A 71 12.00 -25.79 -12.15
N ASP A 72 12.77 -24.83 -11.65
CA ASP A 72 13.46 -23.80 -12.44
C ASP A 72 14.56 -23.12 -11.59
N PHE A 73 15.30 -22.17 -12.17
CA PHE A 73 16.28 -21.35 -11.45
C PHE A 73 15.66 -20.51 -10.33
N GLY A 74 14.40 -20.09 -10.51
CA GLY A 74 13.60 -19.40 -9.49
C GLY A 74 12.13 -19.36 -9.91
N ILE A 75 11.28 -18.80 -9.05
CA ILE A 75 9.85 -18.65 -9.33
C ILE A 75 9.40 -17.20 -9.14
N THR A 76 8.37 -16.81 -9.88
CA THR A 76 7.77 -15.49 -9.79
C THR A 76 6.25 -15.61 -9.75
N PHE A 77 5.63 -14.89 -8.84
CA PHE A 77 4.19 -14.62 -8.80
C PHE A 77 3.99 -13.16 -9.17
N SER A 78 3.27 -12.87 -10.24
CA SER A 78 3.11 -11.50 -10.73
C SER A 78 1.67 -11.12 -10.97
N ASN A 79 1.35 -9.84 -10.82
CA ASN A 79 0.07 -9.27 -11.18
C ASN A 79 0.29 -8.01 -12.04
N SER A 80 -0.24 -8.04 -13.26
CA SER A 80 -0.26 -6.91 -14.19
C SER A 80 -1.67 -6.59 -14.70
N ALA A 81 -2.68 -7.34 -14.23
CA ALA A 81 -4.06 -7.21 -14.70
C ALA A 81 -4.97 -6.49 -13.68
N ASN A 82 -4.62 -6.56 -12.40
CA ASN A 82 -5.39 -5.93 -11.33
C ASN A 82 -4.86 -4.52 -11.04
N ALA A 83 -5.66 -3.51 -11.39
CA ALA A 83 -5.34 -2.10 -11.21
C ALA A 83 -5.13 -1.71 -9.73
N ALA A 84 -5.62 -2.51 -8.77
CA ALA A 84 -5.38 -2.26 -7.35
C ALA A 84 -3.89 -2.44 -6.97
N PHE A 85 -3.15 -3.30 -7.68
CA PHE A 85 -1.73 -3.58 -7.42
C PHE A 85 -0.78 -2.83 -8.35
N THR A 86 -1.29 -2.11 -9.35
CA THR A 86 -0.52 -1.34 -10.33
C THR A 86 -0.90 0.14 -10.28
N GLY A 87 -0.32 0.96 -11.15
CA GLY A 87 -0.59 2.40 -11.26
C GLY A 87 0.39 3.31 -10.52
N ASP A 88 -0.03 4.55 -10.28
CA ASP A 88 0.80 5.58 -9.64
C ASP A 88 0.73 5.47 -8.11
N TYR A 89 1.80 4.93 -7.52
CA TYR A 89 1.92 4.79 -6.08
C TYR A 89 2.29 6.10 -5.40
N THR A 90 2.79 7.10 -6.14
CA THR A 90 3.25 8.39 -5.60
C THR A 90 2.10 9.31 -5.17
N THR A 91 0.88 8.95 -5.55
CA THR A 91 -0.38 9.51 -5.03
C THR A 91 -0.59 9.24 -3.54
N ALA A 92 0.10 8.24 -2.96
CA ALA A 92 0.03 7.92 -1.54
C ALA A 92 1.15 8.61 -0.74
N ALA A 93 0.86 8.95 0.52
CA ALA A 93 1.86 9.39 1.49
C ALA A 93 2.69 8.24 2.05
N SER A 94 2.12 7.03 2.09
CA SER A 94 2.82 5.80 2.51
C SER A 94 2.17 4.59 1.87
N VAL A 95 2.97 3.58 1.53
CA VAL A 95 2.49 2.31 0.99
C VAL A 95 3.02 1.16 1.83
N LYS A 96 2.14 0.23 2.19
CA LYS A 96 2.48 -1.06 2.78
C LYS A 96 2.12 -2.19 1.82
N ILE A 97 3.05 -3.08 1.54
CA ILE A 97 2.82 -4.31 0.79
C ILE A 97 3.01 -5.49 1.74
N SER A 98 2.15 -6.50 1.65
CA SER A 98 2.30 -7.74 2.41
C SER A 98 1.96 -8.99 1.61
N ILE A 99 2.46 -10.13 2.09
CA ILE A 99 2.18 -11.45 1.55
C ILE A 99 2.43 -12.51 2.64
N ASP A 100 1.63 -13.56 2.66
CA ASP A 100 1.92 -14.78 3.40
C ASP A 100 2.54 -15.82 2.47
N ILE A 101 3.56 -16.52 2.96
CA ILE A 101 4.20 -17.61 2.21
C ILE A 101 4.34 -18.87 3.06
N ARG A 102 4.24 -20.02 2.40
CA ARG A 102 4.57 -21.32 2.97
C ARG A 102 5.37 -22.14 1.98
N VAL A 103 6.44 -22.77 2.46
CA VAL A 103 7.33 -23.64 1.71
C VAL A 103 7.05 -25.09 2.11
N GLU A 104 6.65 -25.91 1.15
CA GLU A 104 6.47 -27.36 1.33
C GLU A 104 7.71 -28.14 0.87
N ASN A 105 8.43 -27.63 -0.13
CA ASN A 105 9.72 -28.14 -0.56
C ASN A 105 10.54 -27.01 -1.21
N LEU A 106 11.83 -26.96 -0.91
CA LEU A 106 12.77 -26.10 -1.64
C LEU A 106 14.13 -26.79 -1.72
N SER A 107 14.35 -27.54 -2.80
CA SER A 107 15.53 -28.40 -2.94
C SER A 107 16.33 -28.17 -4.20
N PHE A 108 17.65 -28.11 -4.07
CA PHE A 108 18.60 -28.16 -5.17
C PHE A 108 19.28 -29.52 -5.16
N THR A 109 19.17 -30.29 -6.24
CA THR A 109 19.73 -31.64 -6.36
C THR A 109 19.40 -32.53 -5.15
N GLY A 110 18.13 -32.50 -4.70
CA GLY A 110 17.65 -33.27 -3.54
C GLY A 110 18.04 -32.73 -2.15
N THR A 111 18.88 -31.69 -2.08
CA THR A 111 19.30 -31.07 -0.82
C THR A 111 18.46 -29.83 -0.54
N GLN A 112 17.92 -29.69 0.67
CA GLN A 112 17.15 -28.51 1.06
C GLN A 112 18.03 -27.26 1.01
N VAL A 113 17.53 -26.20 0.39
CA VAL A 113 18.24 -24.92 0.23
C VAL A 113 17.38 -23.76 0.72
N SER A 114 18.01 -22.59 0.81
CA SER A 114 17.32 -21.33 0.99
C SER A 114 17.38 -20.50 -0.29
N ARG A 115 16.34 -19.70 -0.53
CA ARG A 115 16.29 -18.72 -1.62
C ARG A 115 15.93 -17.35 -1.05
N PRO A 116 16.45 -16.26 -1.62
CA PRO A 116 15.91 -14.93 -1.30
C PRO A 116 14.43 -14.90 -1.68
N PHE A 117 13.67 -14.04 -1.02
CA PHE A 117 12.28 -13.76 -1.36
C PHE A 117 12.04 -12.26 -1.26
N LEU A 118 11.57 -11.68 -2.35
CA LEU A 118 11.46 -10.23 -2.49
C LEU A 118 10.16 -9.84 -3.18
N VAL A 119 9.78 -8.58 -3.01
CA VAL A 119 8.83 -7.90 -3.89
C VAL A 119 9.60 -7.02 -4.86
N GLU A 120 9.18 -7.01 -6.12
CA GLU A 120 9.70 -6.17 -7.19
C GLU A 120 8.53 -5.42 -7.86
N LEU A 121 8.68 -4.11 -7.98
CA LEU A 121 7.70 -3.20 -8.59
C LEU A 121 8.28 -2.72 -9.92
N ARG A 122 7.63 -3.12 -11.02
CA ARG A 122 8.18 -3.03 -12.38
C ARG A 122 7.40 -2.01 -13.21
N ASP A 123 8.14 -1.23 -13.99
CA ASP A 123 7.65 -0.48 -15.16
C ASP A 123 8.20 -1.21 -16.40
N THR A 124 7.32 -1.99 -17.04
CA THR A 124 7.60 -2.79 -18.23
C THR A 124 7.30 -2.03 -19.53
N THR A 125 6.54 -0.93 -19.45
CA THR A 125 6.18 -0.11 -20.61
C THR A 125 7.30 0.84 -21.04
N ASN A 126 8.21 1.23 -20.14
CA ASN A 126 9.34 2.12 -20.45
C ASN A 126 10.71 1.51 -20.05
N PRO A 127 11.11 0.37 -20.65
CA PRO A 127 12.33 -0.31 -20.26
C PRO A 127 13.59 0.41 -20.78
N PRO A 128 14.68 0.44 -19.98
CA PRO A 128 16.00 0.81 -20.48
C PRO A 128 16.49 -0.14 -21.57
N ALA A 129 17.36 0.34 -22.47
CA ALA A 129 17.91 -0.48 -23.54
C ALA A 129 18.64 -1.72 -22.99
N GLY A 130 18.28 -2.90 -23.48
CA GLY A 130 18.87 -4.18 -23.04
C GLY A 130 18.25 -4.78 -21.78
N TYR A 131 17.26 -4.13 -21.17
CA TYR A 131 16.53 -4.62 -20.01
C TYR A 131 15.06 -4.86 -20.37
N PRO A 132 14.39 -5.84 -19.73
CA PRO A 132 12.98 -6.10 -19.98
C PRO A 132 12.05 -5.13 -19.24
N TRP A 133 12.56 -4.44 -18.21
CA TRP A 133 11.88 -3.42 -17.43
C TRP A 133 12.91 -2.63 -16.62
N LYS A 134 12.47 -1.51 -16.03
CA LYS A 134 13.12 -0.92 -14.85
C LYS A 134 12.27 -1.22 -13.62
N SER A 135 12.90 -1.39 -12.47
CA SER A 135 12.18 -1.72 -11.24
C SER A 135 12.90 -1.29 -9.99
N VAL A 136 12.14 -1.26 -8.90
CA VAL A 136 12.65 -1.20 -7.53
C VAL A 136 12.23 -2.47 -6.81
N TRP A 137 13.10 -3.01 -5.96
CA TRP A 137 12.84 -4.27 -5.28
C TRP A 137 13.24 -4.21 -3.81
N PHE A 138 12.51 -4.92 -2.96
CA PHE A 138 12.77 -5.04 -1.54
C PHE A 138 12.93 -6.50 -1.13
N LEU A 139 14.10 -6.85 -0.61
CA LEU A 139 14.38 -8.19 -0.11
C LEU A 139 13.79 -8.36 1.29
N PHE A 140 12.76 -9.18 1.42
CA PHE A 140 12.20 -9.51 2.75
C PHE A 140 13.16 -10.36 3.59
N GLY A 141 13.96 -11.19 2.92
CA GLY A 141 14.89 -12.12 3.53
C GLY A 141 14.89 -13.43 2.77
N SER A 142 15.32 -14.50 3.42
CA SER A 142 15.34 -15.82 2.79
C SER A 142 14.19 -16.71 3.26
N VAL A 143 13.73 -17.57 2.35
CA VAL A 143 12.74 -18.63 2.58
C VAL A 143 13.42 -19.98 2.39
N SER A 144 12.97 -20.96 3.17
CA SER A 144 13.41 -22.36 3.11
C SER A 144 12.36 -23.23 3.79
N LEU A 145 12.47 -24.55 3.62
CA LEU A 145 11.64 -25.48 4.39
C LEU A 145 11.83 -25.31 5.91
N ALA A 146 13.06 -24.98 6.35
CA ALA A 146 13.39 -24.85 7.76
C ALA A 146 12.73 -23.63 8.43
N ASN A 147 12.58 -22.51 7.71
CA ASN A 147 12.09 -21.25 8.28
C ASN A 147 10.69 -20.83 7.80
N SER A 148 10.12 -21.56 6.84
CA SER A 148 8.84 -21.23 6.20
C SER A 148 7.95 -22.47 5.98
N SER A 149 8.13 -23.56 6.74
CA SER A 149 7.26 -24.75 6.66
C SER A 149 5.82 -24.49 7.15
N ALA A 150 5.66 -23.51 8.04
CA ALA A 150 4.39 -22.89 8.39
C ALA A 150 4.21 -21.56 7.63
N TRP A 151 2.98 -21.04 7.59
CA TRP A 151 2.71 -19.72 7.03
C TRP A 151 3.53 -18.64 7.73
N ARG A 152 4.27 -17.87 6.94
CA ARG A 152 5.09 -16.75 7.39
C ARG A 152 4.63 -15.49 6.68
N HIS A 153 4.35 -14.46 7.47
CA HIS A 153 3.96 -13.15 6.98
C HIS A 153 5.18 -12.29 6.65
N PHE A 154 5.18 -11.66 5.49
CA PHE A 154 6.14 -10.65 5.08
C PHE A 154 5.43 -9.33 4.80
N SER A 155 6.08 -8.23 5.16
CA SER A 155 5.61 -6.90 4.76
C SER A 155 6.74 -5.90 4.65
N VAL A 156 6.51 -4.86 3.85
CA VAL A 156 7.36 -3.66 3.75
C VAL A 156 6.47 -2.44 3.75
N THR A 157 6.87 -1.40 4.48
CA THR A 157 6.24 -0.07 4.43
C THR A 157 7.27 0.94 3.95
N PHE A 158 6.89 1.80 3.03
CA PHE A 158 7.80 2.76 2.39
C PHE A 158 7.08 4.03 1.98
N ASP A 159 7.85 5.13 1.90
CA ASP A 159 7.42 6.38 1.29
C ASP A 159 7.62 6.30 -0.24
N PRO A 160 6.54 6.28 -1.05
CA PRO A 160 6.65 6.19 -2.50
C PRO A 160 7.18 7.47 -3.15
N ASN A 161 7.25 8.59 -2.42
CA ASN A 161 7.71 9.88 -2.90
C ASN A 161 9.22 10.12 -2.70
N SER A 162 9.94 9.15 -2.12
CA SER A 162 11.39 9.23 -1.95
C SER A 162 12.12 9.35 -3.29
N THR A 163 12.99 10.35 -3.42
CA THR A 163 13.85 10.56 -4.61
C THR A 163 15.13 9.72 -4.58
N THR A 164 15.42 9.07 -3.46
CA THR A 164 16.54 8.12 -3.31
C THR A 164 16.01 6.73 -2.99
N LEU A 165 16.81 5.68 -3.22
CA LEU A 165 16.47 4.34 -2.77
C LEU A 165 16.43 4.29 -1.23
N PRO A 166 15.30 3.93 -0.60
CA PRO A 166 15.25 3.74 0.84
C PRO A 166 16.10 2.54 1.27
N ALA A 167 16.44 2.46 2.57
CA ALA A 167 17.18 1.32 3.10
C ALA A 167 16.46 -0.02 2.82
N GLY A 168 17.23 -1.01 2.36
CA GLY A 168 16.70 -2.34 1.99
C GLY A 168 16.10 -2.43 0.58
N TRP A 169 15.96 -1.30 -0.12
CA TRP A 169 15.54 -1.28 -1.52
C TRP A 169 16.74 -1.29 -2.47
N GLY A 170 16.62 -2.06 -3.55
CA GLY A 170 17.53 -2.04 -4.68
C GLY A 170 16.85 -1.55 -5.96
N GLY A 171 17.66 -1.22 -6.95
CA GLY A 171 17.22 -0.82 -8.28
C GLY A 171 17.58 -1.87 -9.34
N TYR A 172 16.88 -1.82 -10.47
CA TYR A 172 17.17 -2.60 -11.67
C TYR A 172 16.85 -1.78 -12.92
N GLY A 173 17.54 -2.09 -14.02
CA GLY A 173 17.45 -1.37 -15.30
C GLY A 173 18.79 -0.78 -15.76
N ALA A 174 19.85 -0.91 -14.96
CA ALA A 174 21.23 -0.67 -15.34
C ALA A 174 22.16 -1.48 -14.42
N GLU A 175 23.45 -1.49 -14.76
CA GLU A 175 24.51 -2.07 -13.92
C GLU A 175 25.57 -1.02 -13.62
N ASN A 176 26.18 -1.11 -12.44
CA ASN A 176 27.35 -0.30 -12.12
C ASN A 176 28.62 -0.89 -12.74
N ALA A 177 29.77 -0.23 -12.56
CA ALA A 177 31.04 -0.71 -13.12
C ALA A 177 31.47 -2.10 -12.62
N ALA A 178 30.92 -2.57 -11.50
CA ALA A 178 31.15 -3.91 -10.95
C ALA A 178 30.09 -4.94 -11.41
N GLY A 179 29.18 -4.58 -12.32
CA GLY A 179 28.10 -5.44 -12.79
C GLY A 179 26.95 -5.62 -11.79
N ALA A 180 26.92 -4.87 -10.69
CA ALA A 180 25.82 -4.94 -9.74
C ALA A 180 24.63 -4.13 -10.25
N PRO A 181 23.38 -4.64 -10.10
CA PRO A 181 22.19 -3.97 -10.58
C PRO A 181 21.97 -2.64 -9.86
N GLN A 182 21.52 -1.64 -10.61
CA GLN A 182 21.16 -0.32 -10.12
C GLN A 182 20.01 0.28 -10.95
N LEU A 183 19.47 1.40 -10.48
CA LEU A 183 18.57 2.20 -11.31
C LEU A 183 19.34 2.84 -12.48
N PRO A 184 18.69 3.07 -13.62
CA PRO A 184 19.26 3.85 -14.71
C PRO A 184 19.69 5.26 -14.25
N ALA A 185 20.68 5.84 -14.91
CA ALA A 185 21.14 7.19 -14.61
C ALA A 185 19.99 8.20 -14.69
N GLY A 186 19.82 9.01 -13.64
CA GLY A 186 18.77 10.02 -13.55
C GLY A 186 17.38 9.50 -13.16
N VAL A 187 17.20 8.18 -12.99
CA VAL A 187 15.93 7.59 -12.53
C VAL A 187 15.95 7.46 -11.01
N THR A 188 14.92 8.02 -10.37
CA THR A 188 14.73 7.93 -8.91
C THR A 188 13.80 6.78 -8.51
N PHE A 189 13.76 6.46 -7.21
CA PHE A 189 12.80 5.51 -6.64
C PHE A 189 11.35 5.93 -6.96
N ARG A 190 11.02 7.20 -6.71
CA ARG A 190 9.74 7.83 -7.07
C ARG A 190 9.40 7.68 -8.56
N ASP A 191 10.37 7.85 -9.47
CA ASP A 191 10.09 7.78 -10.91
C ASP A 191 9.67 6.39 -11.38
N VAL A 192 10.17 5.33 -10.74
CA VAL A 192 9.68 3.96 -11.00
C VAL A 192 8.25 3.81 -10.46
N LEU A 193 7.97 4.34 -9.27
CA LEU A 193 6.68 4.19 -8.59
C LEU A 193 5.52 5.00 -9.20
N LYS A 194 5.80 5.98 -10.06
CA LYS A 194 4.77 6.77 -10.76
C LYS A 194 3.95 5.95 -11.76
N GLY A 195 4.46 4.82 -12.23
CA GLY A 195 3.85 4.10 -13.34
C GLY A 195 4.15 2.61 -13.33
N ILE A 196 4.03 1.96 -12.17
CA ILE A 196 4.24 0.52 -12.12
C ILE A 196 3.09 -0.18 -12.85
N ASP A 197 3.42 -1.12 -13.73
CA ASP A 197 2.46 -1.90 -14.51
C ASP A 197 2.54 -3.40 -14.17
N SER A 198 3.47 -3.80 -13.30
CA SER A 198 3.54 -5.14 -12.75
C SER A 198 4.11 -5.14 -11.33
N MET A 199 3.44 -5.84 -10.42
CA MET A 199 3.99 -6.24 -9.13
C MET A 199 4.40 -7.70 -9.20
N ALA A 200 5.57 -8.04 -8.68
CA ALA A 200 6.08 -9.40 -8.66
C ALA A 200 6.65 -9.79 -7.29
N PHE A 201 6.28 -10.96 -6.78
CA PHE A 201 6.99 -11.64 -5.70
C PHE A 201 7.85 -12.74 -6.28
N THR A 202 9.14 -12.79 -5.94
CA THR A 202 10.04 -13.73 -6.60
C THR A 202 11.20 -14.20 -5.73
N THR A 203 11.74 -15.37 -6.09
CA THR A 203 13.01 -15.89 -5.57
C THR A 203 14.23 -15.47 -6.37
N LEU A 204 14.05 -14.71 -7.46
CA LEU A 204 15.12 -14.22 -8.32
C LEU A 204 15.56 -12.82 -7.85
N GLN A 205 16.61 -12.78 -7.02
CA GLN A 205 17.23 -11.51 -6.65
C GLN A 205 18.06 -10.95 -7.81
N PRO A 206 17.83 -9.69 -8.24
CA PRO A 206 18.65 -9.05 -9.26
C PRO A 206 20.14 -9.10 -8.92
N GLY A 207 20.97 -9.36 -9.94
CA GLY A 207 22.43 -9.49 -9.78
C GLY A 207 22.92 -10.86 -9.30
N TYR A 208 22.02 -11.80 -9.03
CA TYR A 208 22.37 -13.16 -8.62
C TYR A 208 22.01 -14.18 -9.69
N PHE A 209 22.84 -15.22 -9.77
CA PHE A 209 22.55 -16.43 -10.53
C PHE A 209 22.14 -17.54 -9.58
N PHE A 210 21.11 -18.31 -9.94
CA PHE A 210 20.57 -19.38 -9.13
C PHE A 210 20.71 -20.71 -9.86
N GLY A 211 20.79 -21.81 -9.12
CA GLY A 211 20.76 -23.17 -9.67
C GLY A 211 19.33 -23.69 -9.85
N PHE A 212 19.16 -24.67 -10.74
CA PHE A 212 17.87 -25.30 -11.02
C PHE A 212 17.31 -26.02 -9.78
N THR A 213 16.18 -25.53 -9.26
CA THR A 213 15.67 -25.84 -7.91
C THR A 213 14.21 -26.30 -7.98
N ASP A 214 13.87 -27.33 -7.22
CA ASP A 214 12.48 -27.74 -7.01
C ASP A 214 11.83 -26.81 -6.00
N HIS A 215 10.78 -26.12 -6.43
CA HIS A 215 9.96 -25.23 -5.62
C HIS A 215 8.58 -25.86 -5.43
N THR A 216 8.22 -26.15 -4.20
CA THR A 216 6.83 -26.41 -3.81
C THR A 216 6.45 -25.36 -2.77
N MET A 217 5.75 -24.33 -3.21
CA MET A 217 5.49 -23.12 -2.41
C MET A 217 4.04 -22.68 -2.55
N ARG A 218 3.51 -22.03 -1.51
CA ARG A 218 2.20 -21.40 -1.51
C ARG A 218 2.34 -19.93 -1.13
N ILE A 219 1.53 -19.09 -1.75
CA ILE A 219 1.31 -17.72 -1.32
C ILE A 219 -0.16 -17.50 -0.99
N ASP A 220 -0.42 -16.59 -0.07
CA ASP A 220 -1.76 -16.19 0.35
C ASP A 220 -1.75 -14.76 0.91
N ASN A 221 -2.94 -14.19 1.15
CA ASN A 221 -3.15 -12.90 1.81
C ASN A 221 -2.27 -11.77 1.25
N VAL A 222 -2.20 -11.68 -0.08
CA VAL A 222 -1.41 -10.63 -0.75
C VAL A 222 -2.15 -9.32 -0.60
N SER A 223 -1.51 -8.28 -0.08
CA SER A 223 -2.16 -6.99 0.09
C SER A 223 -1.28 -5.80 -0.24
N VAL A 224 -1.93 -4.72 -0.68
CA VAL A 224 -1.36 -3.39 -0.76
C VAL A 224 -2.27 -2.42 -0.03
N THR A 225 -1.71 -1.68 0.93
CA THR A 225 -2.37 -0.60 1.64
C THR A 225 -1.70 0.71 1.24
N ARG A 226 -2.50 1.67 0.76
CA ARG A 226 -2.08 3.03 0.44
C ARG A 226 -2.66 3.97 1.48
N VAL A 227 -1.80 4.70 2.18
CA VAL A 227 -2.21 5.81 3.04
C VAL A 227 -2.18 7.06 2.18
N LEU A 228 -3.35 7.60 1.86
CA LEU A 228 -3.45 8.83 1.08
C LEU A 228 -2.97 10.03 1.91
N PRO A 229 -2.33 11.03 1.27
CA PRO A 229 -2.04 12.28 1.95
C PRO A 229 -3.33 12.92 2.42
N VAL A 230 -3.26 13.60 3.56
CA VAL A 230 -4.36 14.42 4.03
C VAL A 230 -4.41 15.66 3.15
N ILE A 231 -5.48 15.81 2.37
CA ILE A 231 -5.69 16.98 1.52
C ILE A 231 -6.69 17.90 2.23
N PRO A 232 -6.30 19.14 2.58
CA PRO A 232 -7.26 20.11 3.09
C PRO A 232 -8.42 20.29 2.10
N ALA A 233 -9.66 20.27 2.61
CA ALA A 233 -10.89 20.36 1.84
C ALA A 233 -11.28 19.16 0.95
N ASP A 234 -10.56 18.03 1.02
CA ASP A 234 -11.06 16.73 0.52
C ASP A 234 -12.07 16.19 1.54
N LEU A 235 -13.34 16.52 1.31
CA LEU A 235 -14.44 16.29 2.24
C LEU A 235 -15.04 14.89 2.06
N ASN A 236 -14.90 14.27 0.88
CA ASN A 236 -15.37 12.91 0.62
C ASN A 236 -14.27 11.84 0.85
N GLY A 237 -13.02 12.28 1.01
CA GLY A 237 -11.84 11.46 1.27
C GLY A 237 -11.39 10.64 0.06
N ASP A 238 -11.66 11.09 -1.16
CA ASP A 238 -11.32 10.39 -2.40
C ASP A 238 -9.89 10.67 -2.90
N GLY A 239 -9.17 11.58 -2.23
CA GLY A 239 -7.80 11.96 -2.57
C GLY A 239 -7.73 13.10 -3.60
N ALA A 240 -8.84 13.78 -3.88
CA ALA A 240 -8.89 15.00 -4.67
C ALA A 240 -9.82 16.03 -4.02
N VAL A 241 -9.65 17.30 -4.37
CA VAL A 241 -10.61 18.37 -4.06
C VAL A 241 -11.25 18.79 -5.36
N ASN A 242 -12.51 18.40 -5.55
CA ASN A 242 -13.24 18.62 -6.79
C ASN A 242 -14.74 18.92 -6.54
N ALA A 243 -15.56 18.82 -7.58
CA ALA A 243 -17.00 19.11 -7.53
C ALA A 243 -17.77 18.22 -6.54
N LEU A 244 -17.28 17.02 -6.23
CA LEU A 244 -17.86 16.13 -5.24
C LEU A 244 -17.66 16.69 -3.82
N ASP A 245 -16.51 17.24 -3.49
CA ASP A 245 -16.26 17.92 -2.21
C ASP A 245 -17.07 19.19 -2.09
N LEU A 246 -17.17 19.96 -3.19
CA LEU A 246 -18.06 21.11 -3.25
C LEU A 246 -19.50 20.72 -2.93
N ALA A 247 -19.99 19.60 -3.46
CA ALA A 247 -21.34 19.11 -3.15
C ALA A 247 -21.48 18.76 -1.66
N VAL A 248 -20.47 18.14 -1.04
CA VAL A 248 -20.45 17.86 0.40
C VAL A 248 -20.50 19.16 1.21
N LEU A 249 -19.69 20.17 0.86
CA LEU A 249 -19.67 21.48 1.50
C LEU A 249 -21.04 22.16 1.42
N LEU A 250 -21.62 22.26 0.22
CA LEU A 250 -22.91 22.91 0.00
C LEU A 250 -24.06 22.16 0.69
N SER A 251 -23.99 20.84 0.80
CA SER A 251 -24.98 20.04 1.54
C SER A 251 -24.95 20.27 3.05
N SER A 252 -23.83 20.81 3.56
CA SER A 252 -23.59 21.05 4.98
C SER A 252 -23.71 22.54 5.37
N TRP A 253 -24.18 23.40 4.46
CA TRP A 253 -24.17 24.86 4.65
C TRP A 253 -24.93 25.31 5.90
N GLY A 254 -24.34 26.23 6.67
CA GLY A 254 -24.92 26.79 7.89
C GLY A 254 -24.12 26.45 9.15
N ALA A 255 -24.73 26.65 10.32
CA ALA A 255 -24.05 26.50 11.60
C ALA A 255 -23.65 25.06 11.89
N CYS A 256 -22.44 24.86 12.40
CA CYS A 256 -21.99 23.56 12.87
C CYS A 256 -22.83 23.07 14.05
N PRO A 257 -23.04 21.75 14.19
CA PRO A 257 -23.73 21.20 15.35
C PRO A 257 -22.94 21.47 16.64
N PRO A 258 -23.59 21.81 17.77
CA PRO A 258 -22.90 22.07 19.05
C PRO A 258 -22.07 20.89 19.58
N LYS A 259 -22.40 19.67 19.11
CA LYS A 259 -21.66 18.42 19.33
C LYS A 259 -21.77 17.59 18.05
N GLY A 260 -20.64 17.21 17.47
CA GLY A 260 -20.59 16.41 16.24
C GLY A 260 -19.44 16.81 15.34
N ALA A 261 -19.26 16.09 14.24
CA ALA A 261 -18.28 16.45 13.21
C ALA A 261 -18.81 17.61 12.36
N CYS A 262 -17.95 18.57 12.03
CA CYS A 262 -18.22 19.65 11.09
C CYS A 262 -17.08 19.75 10.08
N ALA A 263 -16.89 18.68 9.28
CA ALA A 263 -15.71 18.55 8.42
C ALA A 263 -15.62 19.63 7.33
N ALA A 264 -16.75 20.24 6.95
CA ALA A 264 -16.82 21.29 5.94
C ALA A 264 -16.58 22.71 6.51
N ASP A 265 -16.39 22.87 7.82
CA ASP A 265 -15.92 24.11 8.45
C ASP A 265 -14.38 24.12 8.39
N LEU A 266 -13.89 24.64 7.26
CA LEU A 266 -12.49 24.59 6.86
C LEU A 266 -11.67 25.73 7.49
N ASP A 267 -12.30 26.83 7.89
CA ASP A 267 -11.64 27.91 8.62
C ASP A 267 -11.79 27.80 10.16
N GLY A 268 -12.64 26.88 10.63
CA GLY A 268 -12.81 26.51 12.04
C GLY A 268 -13.64 27.51 12.85
N ASN A 269 -14.46 28.33 12.19
CA ASN A 269 -15.22 29.39 12.84
C ASN A 269 -16.57 28.94 13.44
N GLY A 270 -16.96 27.68 13.21
CA GLY A 270 -18.21 27.09 13.69
C GLY A 270 -19.42 27.28 12.76
N VAL A 271 -19.23 27.82 11.55
CA VAL A 271 -20.26 28.04 10.53
C VAL A 271 -19.69 27.73 9.15
N ILE A 272 -20.38 26.87 8.39
CA ILE A 272 -20.04 26.56 7.01
C ILE A 272 -20.66 27.64 6.11
N ASP A 273 -19.83 28.53 5.58
CA ASP A 273 -20.24 29.64 4.74
C ASP A 273 -19.32 29.89 3.52
N ALA A 274 -19.41 31.10 2.95
CA ALA A 274 -18.63 31.48 1.77
C ALA A 274 -17.11 31.47 2.00
N ARG A 275 -16.64 31.54 3.26
CA ARG A 275 -15.22 31.44 3.60
C ARG A 275 -14.71 30.02 3.44
N ASP A 276 -15.49 29.02 3.85
CA ASP A 276 -15.17 27.62 3.62
C ASP A 276 -15.20 27.28 2.14
N LEU A 277 -16.19 27.81 1.41
CA LEU A 277 -16.21 27.69 -0.05
C LEU A 277 -14.92 28.26 -0.68
N ALA A 278 -14.46 29.43 -0.24
CA ALA A 278 -13.22 30.01 -0.73
C ALA A 278 -11.99 29.16 -0.35
N ALA A 279 -11.97 28.57 0.84
CA ALA A 279 -10.93 27.65 1.28
C ALA A 279 -10.90 26.37 0.42
N LEU A 280 -12.06 25.79 0.12
CA LEU A 280 -12.20 24.63 -0.76
C LEU A 280 -11.70 24.94 -2.18
N LEU A 281 -12.16 26.04 -2.77
CA LEU A 281 -11.75 26.44 -4.12
C LEU A 281 -10.26 26.78 -4.21
N SER A 282 -9.66 27.27 -3.12
CA SER A 282 -8.21 27.53 -3.06
C SER A 282 -7.37 26.24 -3.03
N ASN A 283 -7.97 25.11 -2.67
CA ASN A 283 -7.33 23.79 -2.64
C ASN A 283 -7.77 22.89 -3.79
N TRP A 284 -8.46 23.41 -4.81
CA TRP A 284 -9.00 22.63 -5.93
C TRP A 284 -7.90 21.89 -6.70
N THR A 285 -8.04 20.57 -6.89
CA THR A 285 -7.00 19.74 -7.50
C THR A 285 -7.35 19.17 -8.87
N VAL A 286 -8.63 19.00 -9.22
CA VAL A 286 -9.09 18.39 -10.50
C VAL A 286 -10.35 19.05 -11.03
#